data_AF-A0A6B9KZ49-F1
#
_entry.id   AF-A0A6B9KZ49-F1
#
_cell.length_a   1.000
_cell.length_b   1.000
_cell.length_c   1.000
_cell.angle_alpha   90.00
_cell.angle_beta   90.00
_cell.angle_gamma   90.00
#
_symmetry.space_group_name_H-M   'P 1'
#
loop_
_entity.id
_entity.type
_entity.pdbx_description
1 polymer ?
#
loop_
_entity_poly.entity_id
_entity_poly.type
_entity_poly.pdbx_seq_one_letter_code
_entity_poly.pdbx_strand_id
1 'polypeptide(L)'
;MKVLLGLVLCSLISASFAQSHASALIRGMPVRRFFERWYPKGMPPFTDFTYTLNTTPDMVIELHCPAIYLFKPCSEYMFKIHDGDDVKVICGTTKKYFYTSKSNKLAVQVITGKKPMKNCPKCSARPIKKT
;
A
#
# COMPACT_ATOMS: atom_id res chain seq x y z
N MET A 1 -15.87 33.76 44.72
CA MET A 1 -15.03 34.26 43.61
C MET A 1 -14.36 33.06 42.95
N LYS A 2 -14.54 32.89 41.63
CA LYS A 2 -13.97 31.81 40.80
C LYS A 2 -12.69 32.34 40.13
N VAL A 3 -11.55 31.64 40.24
CA VAL A 3 -10.42 31.75 39.29
C VAL A 3 -9.69 30.40 39.29
N LEU A 4 -10.12 29.46 38.44
CA LEU A 4 -9.50 29.08 37.14
C LEU A 4 -8.17 28.34 37.27
N LEU A 5 -8.31 27.01 37.34
CA LEU A 5 -7.28 26.00 37.18
C LEU A 5 -6.81 26.02 35.71
N GLY A 6 -5.62 26.55 35.45
CA GLY A 6 -5.02 26.57 34.12
C GLY A 6 -4.47 25.19 33.74
N LEU A 7 -5.30 24.36 33.10
CA LEU A 7 -4.84 23.13 32.44
C LEU A 7 -4.18 23.49 31.10
N VAL A 8 -2.85 23.50 31.09
CA VAL A 8 -2.06 23.59 29.85
C VAL A 8 -2.19 22.26 29.13
N LEU A 9 -3.14 22.17 28.20
CA LEU A 9 -3.27 21.07 27.25
C LEU A 9 -2.13 21.16 26.22
N CYS A 10 -1.00 20.52 26.54
CA CYS A 10 0.06 20.25 25.58
C CYS A 10 -0.52 19.30 24.51
N SER A 11 -0.93 19.85 23.38
CA SER A 11 -1.48 19.09 22.27
C SER A 11 -0.33 18.33 21.62
N LEU A 12 -0.23 17.03 21.88
CA LEU A 12 0.61 16.13 21.10
C LEU A 12 0.12 16.18 19.65
N ILE A 13 0.88 16.82 18.77
CA ILE A 13 0.65 16.78 17.33
C ILE A 13 1.06 15.38 16.86
N SER A 14 0.15 14.43 17.00
CA SER A 14 0.27 13.12 16.38
C SER A 14 0.19 13.33 14.88
N ALA A 15 1.26 13.04 14.14
CA ALA A 15 1.18 12.99 12.68
C ALA A 15 0.13 11.93 12.30
N SER A 16 -1.04 12.36 11.82
CA SER A 16 -2.10 11.46 11.38
C SER A 16 -1.80 10.97 9.97
N PHE A 17 -1.81 9.66 9.76
CA PHE A 17 -1.69 9.10 8.42
C PHE A 17 -3.01 9.29 7.67
N ALA A 18 -2.93 9.73 6.42
CA ALA A 18 -4.07 9.73 5.51
C ALA A 18 -4.32 8.29 5.05
N GLN A 19 -5.16 7.57 5.81
CA GLN A 19 -5.51 6.19 5.50
C GLN A 19 -6.57 6.15 4.40
N SER A 20 -6.30 5.42 3.32
CA SER A 20 -7.24 5.25 2.21
C SER A 20 -7.17 3.84 1.63
N HIS A 21 -8.29 3.38 1.09
CA HIS A 21 -8.46 2.03 0.58
C HIS A 21 -9.14 2.06 -0.78
N ALA A 22 -8.69 1.20 -1.69
CA ALA A 22 -9.33 0.97 -2.97
C ALA A 22 -9.33 -0.52 -3.30
N SER A 23 -10.29 -0.94 -4.11
CA SER A 23 -10.46 -2.35 -4.46
C SER A 23 -10.72 -2.53 -5.95
N ALA A 24 -10.28 -3.65 -6.51
CA ALA A 24 -10.65 -4.09 -7.84
C ALA A 24 -10.97 -5.58 -7.88
N LEU A 25 -11.90 -5.92 -8.76
CA LEU A 25 -12.25 -7.28 -9.12
C LEU A 25 -11.65 -7.60 -10.50
N ILE A 26 -10.64 -8.47 -10.52
CA ILE A 26 -9.90 -8.83 -11.73
C ILE A 26 -10.41 -10.14 -12.33
N ARG A 27 -11.52 -10.07 -13.08
CA ARG A 27 -12.13 -11.22 -13.78
C ARG A 27 -11.64 -11.29 -15.23
N GLY A 28 -10.48 -11.93 -15.44
CA GLY A 28 -9.85 -12.05 -16.77
C GLY A 28 -9.17 -10.78 -17.30
N MET A 29 -9.47 -9.61 -16.73
CA MET A 29 -8.81 -8.34 -17.08
C MET A 29 -7.71 -8.01 -16.07
N PRO A 30 -6.44 -7.85 -16.51
CA PRO A 30 -5.37 -7.43 -15.63
C PRO A 30 -5.50 -5.94 -15.27
N VAL A 31 -5.10 -5.58 -14.05
CA VAL A 31 -4.91 -4.18 -13.66
C VAL A 31 -3.45 -3.79 -13.85
N ARG A 32 -3.22 -2.60 -14.38
CA ARG A 32 -1.88 -2.08 -14.68
C ARG A 32 -1.63 -0.80 -13.91
N ARG A 33 -0.42 -0.66 -13.37
CA ARG A 33 0.09 0.53 -12.65
C ARG A 33 -0.94 1.11 -11.67
N PHE A 34 -1.56 0.25 -10.87
CA PHE A 34 -2.79 0.60 -10.16
C PHE A 34 -2.57 1.71 -9.09
N PHE A 35 -1.37 1.91 -8.56
CA PHE A 35 -1.07 3.05 -7.68
C PHE A 35 -1.04 4.40 -8.41
N GLU A 36 -0.49 4.47 -9.63
CA GLU A 36 -0.40 5.72 -10.40
C GLU A 36 -1.80 6.26 -10.76
N ARG A 37 -2.81 5.39 -10.84
CA ARG A 37 -4.20 5.81 -11.07
C ARG A 37 -4.75 6.66 -9.93
N TRP A 38 -4.38 6.35 -8.69
CA TRP A 38 -4.82 7.07 -7.49
C TRP A 38 -3.89 8.23 -7.13
N TYR A 39 -2.60 8.07 -7.43
CA TYR A 39 -1.54 9.00 -7.10
C TYR A 39 -0.70 9.36 -8.35
N PRO A 40 -1.29 10.03 -9.37
CA PRO A 40 -0.62 10.27 -10.65
C PRO A 40 0.60 11.20 -10.53
N LYS A 41 0.68 11.99 -9.47
CA LYS A 41 1.79 12.91 -9.17
C LYS A 41 2.73 12.38 -8.08
N GLY A 42 2.60 11.10 -7.71
CA GLY A 42 3.31 10.50 -6.59
C GLY A 42 2.49 10.50 -5.30
N MET A 43 3.01 9.82 -4.27
CA MET A 43 2.35 9.66 -2.98
C MET A 43 2.70 10.81 -2.02
N PRO A 44 1.70 11.49 -1.44
CA PRO A 44 1.89 12.51 -0.41
C PRO A 44 2.61 11.96 0.84
N PRO A 45 3.14 12.83 1.71
CA PRO A 45 3.63 12.42 3.02
C PRO A 45 2.55 11.75 3.87
N PHE A 46 2.95 10.86 4.77
CA PHE A 46 2.05 10.21 5.73
C PHE A 46 0.86 9.50 5.07
N THR A 47 1.01 9.06 3.82
CA THR A 47 0.01 8.23 3.14
C THR A 47 0.08 6.81 3.68
N ASP A 48 -1.08 6.25 4.03
CA ASP A 48 -1.29 4.81 4.18
C ASP A 48 -2.37 4.39 3.18
N PHE A 49 -1.95 3.83 2.05
CA PHE A 49 -2.87 3.44 0.98
C PHE A 49 -2.83 1.94 0.74
N THR A 50 -3.99 1.29 0.81
CA THR A 50 -4.14 -0.14 0.51
C THR A 50 -4.98 -0.36 -0.74
N TYR A 51 -4.47 -1.17 -1.66
CA TYR A 51 -5.16 -1.62 -2.85
C TYR A 51 -5.47 -3.12 -2.77
N THR A 52 -6.75 -3.46 -2.67
CA THR A 52 -7.21 -4.85 -2.57
C THR A 52 -7.62 -5.40 -3.93
N LEU A 53 -6.97 -6.47 -4.34
CA LEU A 53 -7.24 -7.22 -5.56
C LEU A 53 -8.08 -8.45 -5.17
N ASN A 54 -9.17 -8.67 -5.89
CA ASN A 54 -10.00 -9.86 -5.74
C ASN A 54 -10.18 -10.53 -7.10
N THR A 55 -10.18 -11.86 -7.14
CA THR A 55 -10.52 -12.67 -8.32
C THR A 55 -11.55 -13.74 -7.95
N THR A 56 -11.96 -14.57 -8.92
CA THR A 56 -12.86 -15.70 -8.70
C THR A 56 -12.22 -16.78 -7.81
N PRO A 57 -13.00 -17.58 -7.06
CA PRO A 57 -12.45 -18.55 -6.10
C PRO A 57 -11.51 -19.62 -6.67
N ASP A 58 -11.60 -19.90 -7.98
CA ASP A 58 -10.78 -20.86 -8.73
C ASP A 58 -9.45 -20.27 -9.25
N MET A 59 -9.22 -18.98 -9.02
CA MET A 59 -8.04 -18.26 -9.48
C MET A 59 -7.22 -17.72 -8.31
N VAL A 60 -5.92 -17.55 -8.59
CA VAL A 60 -5.00 -16.79 -7.74
C VAL A 60 -4.53 -15.54 -8.48
N ILE A 61 -3.82 -14.66 -7.78
CA ILE A 61 -3.43 -13.35 -8.28
C ILE A 61 -1.91 -13.31 -8.40
N GLU A 62 -1.43 -13.11 -9.63
CA GLU A 62 -0.02 -12.82 -9.87
C GLU A 62 0.19 -11.30 -9.88
N LEU A 63 1.04 -10.83 -8.97
CA LEU A 63 1.51 -9.46 -8.85
C LEU A 63 2.90 -9.34 -9.47
N HIS A 64 3.06 -8.37 -10.36
CA HIS A 64 4.35 -8.00 -10.93
C HIS A 64 4.61 -6.51 -10.70
N CYS A 65 5.72 -6.20 -10.02
CA CYS A 65 6.20 -4.85 -9.83
C CYS A 65 7.62 -4.73 -10.43
N PRO A 66 7.78 -4.14 -11.64
CA PRO A 66 9.09 -3.95 -12.25
C PRO A 66 10.06 -3.14 -11.39
N ALA A 67 9.53 -2.21 -10.58
CA ALA A 67 10.30 -1.49 -9.60
C ALA A 67 9.45 -1.00 -8.42
N ILE A 68 10.02 -1.15 -7.23
CA ILE A 68 9.55 -0.59 -5.96
C ILE A 68 10.72 0.27 -5.44
N TYR A 69 10.51 1.58 -5.38
CA TYR A 69 11.51 2.53 -4.90
C TYR A 69 10.97 3.26 -3.68
N LEU A 70 11.36 2.82 -2.49
CA LEU A 70 10.99 3.45 -1.23
C LEU A 70 12.21 4.11 -0.59
N PHE A 71 11.98 5.19 0.17
CA PHE A 71 13.02 5.77 1.01
C PHE A 71 13.33 4.85 2.21
N LYS A 72 14.50 5.05 2.81
CA LYS A 72 14.81 4.51 4.14
C LYS A 72 14.54 5.61 5.18
N PRO A 73 14.21 5.27 6.45
CA PRO A 73 14.21 3.93 7.04
C PRO A 73 12.92 3.12 6.79
N CYS A 74 13.01 1.80 6.95
CA CYS A 74 11.90 0.86 6.74
C CYS A 74 10.80 0.93 7.80
N SER A 75 11.00 1.71 8.85
CA SER A 75 9.98 2.05 9.83
C SER A 75 8.99 3.10 9.33
N GLU A 76 9.37 3.89 8.31
CA GLU A 76 8.54 4.99 7.80
C GLU A 76 7.98 4.71 6.39
N TYR A 77 8.75 4.04 5.54
CA TYR A 77 8.34 3.76 4.16
C TYR A 77 8.31 2.26 3.95
N MET A 78 7.12 1.73 3.68
CA MET A 78 6.89 0.30 3.57
C MET A 78 5.99 -0.01 2.39
N PHE A 79 6.32 -1.07 1.68
CA PHE A 79 5.42 -1.72 0.74
C PHE A 79 5.07 -3.07 1.34
N LYS A 80 3.80 -3.27 1.67
CA LYS A 80 3.32 -4.50 2.32
C LYS A 80 2.43 -5.28 1.36
N ILE A 81 2.56 -6.59 1.41
CA ILE A 81 1.69 -7.54 0.70
C ILE A 81 1.01 -8.37 1.77
N HIS A 82 -0.31 -8.31 1.79
CA HIS A 82 -1.18 -9.06 2.70
C HIS A 82 -1.90 -10.15 1.90
N ASP A 83 -1.65 -11.40 2.24
CA ASP A 83 -2.22 -12.59 1.59
C ASP A 83 -2.72 -13.57 2.66
N GLY A 84 -3.99 -13.42 3.04
CA GLY A 84 -4.53 -14.07 4.23
C GLY A 84 -3.80 -13.58 5.49
N ASP A 85 -3.26 -14.52 6.27
CA ASP A 85 -2.53 -14.24 7.51
C ASP A 85 -1.05 -13.87 7.26
N ASP A 86 -0.56 -14.03 6.03
CA ASP A 86 0.82 -13.69 5.70
C ASP A 86 0.96 -12.22 5.33
N VAL A 87 1.94 -11.57 5.96
CA VAL A 87 2.35 -10.19 5.62
C VAL A 87 3.81 -10.17 5.20
N LYS A 88 4.06 -9.80 3.95
CA LYS A 88 5.42 -9.52 3.46
C LYS A 88 5.70 -8.03 3.47
N VAL A 89 6.85 -7.65 4.02
CA VAL A 89 7.31 -6.25 4.06
C VAL A 89 8.48 -6.08 3.11
N ILE A 90 8.38 -5.07 2.24
CA ILE A 90 9.42 -4.64 1.31
C ILE A 90 9.77 -3.19 1.63
N CYS A 91 11.07 -2.89 1.62
CA CYS A 91 11.62 -1.57 1.87
C CYS A 91 12.83 -1.32 0.98
N GLY A 92 13.12 -0.04 0.71
CA GLY A 92 14.24 0.37 -0.13
C GLY A 92 13.94 0.15 -1.60
N THR A 93 14.95 -0.26 -2.35
CA THR A 93 14.85 -0.46 -3.80
C THR A 93 14.80 -1.93 -4.14
N THR A 94 13.72 -2.35 -4.78
CA THR A 94 13.54 -3.71 -5.31
C THR A 94 13.16 -3.61 -6.78
N LYS A 95 13.85 -4.37 -7.63
CA LYS A 95 13.58 -4.46 -9.07
C LYS A 95 13.03 -5.83 -9.42
N LYS A 96 12.18 -5.91 -10.45
CA LYS A 96 11.62 -7.17 -10.99
C LYS A 96 10.99 -8.05 -9.90
N TYR A 97 10.14 -7.47 -9.07
CA TYR A 97 9.48 -8.20 -8.01
C TYR A 97 8.25 -8.95 -8.53
N PHE A 98 8.15 -10.24 -8.22
CA PHE A 98 7.03 -11.10 -8.56
C PHE A 98 6.47 -11.75 -7.31
N TYR A 99 5.15 -11.89 -7.25
CA TYR A 99 4.46 -12.57 -6.17
C TYR A 99 3.18 -13.22 -6.67
N THR A 100 2.92 -14.46 -6.27
CA THR A 100 1.67 -15.17 -6.55
C THR A 100 0.95 -15.39 -5.24
N SER A 101 -0.33 -14.98 -5.17
CA SER A 101 -1.14 -15.17 -3.97
C SER A 101 -1.51 -16.62 -3.75
N LYS A 102 -1.77 -16.97 -2.50
CA LYS A 102 -2.28 -18.27 -2.04
C LYS A 102 -3.78 -18.40 -2.27
N SER A 103 -4.48 -17.27 -2.25
CA SER A 103 -5.94 -17.18 -2.35
C SER A 103 -6.38 -16.31 -3.52
N ASN A 104 -7.70 -16.18 -3.68
CA ASN A 104 -8.33 -15.30 -4.66
C ASN A 104 -8.38 -13.81 -4.21
N LYS A 105 -7.70 -13.45 -3.12
CA LYS A 105 -7.62 -12.09 -2.59
C LYS A 105 -6.18 -11.74 -2.25
N LEU A 106 -5.76 -10.53 -2.60
CA LEU A 106 -4.43 -10.01 -2.32
C LEU A 106 -4.53 -8.51 -2.04
N ALA A 107 -4.05 -8.05 -0.89
CA ALA A 107 -3.98 -6.61 -0.62
C ALA A 107 -2.54 -6.12 -0.66
N VAL A 108 -2.33 -5.00 -1.34
CA VAL A 108 -1.02 -4.36 -1.48
C VAL A 108 -1.09 -2.97 -0.89
N GLN A 109 -0.28 -2.70 0.12
CA GLN A 109 -0.29 -1.46 0.89
C GLN A 109 1.01 -0.70 0.71
N VAL A 110 0.92 0.62 0.60
CA VAL A 110 2.08 1.52 0.61
C VAL A 110 1.91 2.52 1.73
N ILE A 111 2.90 2.55 2.62
CA ILE A 111 3.01 3.49 3.72
C ILE A 111 4.17 4.42 3.40
N THR A 112 3.97 5.73 3.61
CA THR A 112 4.98 6.76 3.36
C THR A 112 5.20 7.62 4.60
N GLY A 113 6.45 8.02 4.84
CA GLY A 113 6.83 8.91 5.93
C GLY A 113 6.71 10.40 5.59
N LYS A 114 7.57 11.22 6.21
CA LYS A 114 7.51 12.69 6.13
C LYS A 114 7.78 13.27 4.73
N LYS A 115 8.52 12.56 3.88
CA LYS A 115 8.91 13.02 2.54
C LYS A 115 7.96 12.43 1.51
N PRO A 116 7.41 13.22 0.58
CA PRO A 116 6.57 12.70 -0.48
C PRO A 116 7.38 11.82 -1.44
N MET A 117 6.76 10.76 -1.94
CA MET A 117 7.37 9.92 -2.97
C MET A 117 6.92 10.38 -4.36
N LYS A 118 7.86 10.92 -5.15
CA LYS A 118 7.58 11.38 -6.53
C LYS A 118 7.09 10.27 -7.47
N ASN A 119 7.52 9.02 -7.22
CA ASN A 119 7.16 7.87 -8.03
C ASN A 119 6.43 6.84 -7.16
N CYS A 120 5.25 6.42 -7.60
CA CYS A 120 4.56 5.28 -7.00
C CYS A 120 5.27 3.96 -7.36
N PRO A 121 5.13 2.91 -6.53
CA PRO A 121 5.43 1.56 -6.95
C PRO A 121 4.67 1.21 -8.24
N LYS A 122 5.40 0.76 -9.25
CA LYS A 122 4.78 0.40 -10.54
C LYS A 122 4.35 -1.05 -10.45
N CYS A 123 3.13 -1.30 -10.02
CA CYS A 123 2.63 -2.66 -9.86
C CYS A 123 1.45 -2.95 -10.80
N SER A 124 1.44 -4.15 -11.35
CA SER A 124 0.34 -4.70 -12.15
C SER A 124 -0.03 -6.06 -11.60
N ALA A 125 -1.30 -6.44 -11.73
CA ALA A 125 -1.78 -7.72 -11.27
C ALA A 125 -2.69 -8.37 -12.30
N ARG A 126 -2.62 -9.69 -12.40
CA ARG A 126 -3.47 -10.49 -13.28
C ARG A 126 -3.98 -11.74 -12.57
N PRO A 127 -5.20 -12.19 -12.87
CA PRO A 127 -5.68 -13.47 -12.38
C PRO A 127 -5.03 -14.61 -13.17
N ILE A 128 -4.68 -15.69 -12.50
CA ILE A 128 -4.19 -16.93 -13.10
C ILE A 128 -4.92 -18.12 -12.49
N LYS A 129 -5.07 -19.21 -13.26
CA LYS A 129 -5.62 -20.45 -12.70
C LYS A 129 -4.71 -20.97 -11.60
N LYS A 130 -5.30 -21.46 -10.52
CA LYS A 130 -4.58 -22.19 -9.48
C LYS A 130 -4.01 -23.47 -10.11
N THR A 131 -2.70 -23.55 -10.23
CA THR A 131 -1.97 -24.76 -10.63
C THR A 131 -1.91 -25.76 -9.49
#